data_AF-U3KPJ9-F1
#
_entry.id   AF-U3KPJ9-F1
#
_cell.length_a   1.000
_cell.length_b   1.000
_cell.length_c   1.000
_cell.angle_alpha   90.00
_cell.angle_beta   90.00
_cell.angle_gamma   90.00
#
_symmetry.space_group_name_H-M   'P 1'
#
loop_
_entity.id
_entity.type
_entity.pdbx_description
1 polymer ?
#
loop_
_entity_poly.entity_id
_entity_poly.type
_entity_poly.pdbx_seq_one_letter_code
_entity_poly.pdbx_strand_id
1 'polypeptide(L)'
;MERERPYLRAGGRPHGCWYYLRYFFLFVSLIQFLVILGLVLFMVYGNVHLGTEADLQATKVRADDLYSRVLGLTATQGNLTKELNVTVRAKDAIMQMLLGARRDLDRINSSFRQCHSERLMYVGHLRYMATIISSEQQCLDQLKEHNKSCNGLMAELHQKANLLELELIKEKALCAKEKEGLALSKRVAEEQLGECVKLREQQQLERQLAEQRLQKVEALCIPFDKEKFETDAQSLWRDSIISRALDNFNYNFYNPLGLDLASIRRTCDQLPAIMTSKVEELARSLRLGIGRVARENTELQRQKAEVEQALKAALAAGERAGKEAQGREAKLQAESARQAQLALEEKAVLRKERDSLAKELEQRRREAEQLKVQLDVSNKALDTCIKAKVAGRAGCGPDPGLGLGGGARGRFSAAIQSRGLAGVHGGAHGARSGRSG
;
A
#
# COMPACT_ATOMS: atom_id res chain seq x y z
N MET A 1 117.82 -95.57 1.86
CA MET A 1 118.75 -96.67 2.22
C MET A 1 120.08 -96.32 1.56
N GLU A 2 121.04 -95.76 2.30
CA GLU A 2 122.11 -96.47 3.05
C GLU A 2 123.04 -97.28 2.13
N ARG A 3 124.37 -97.35 2.25
CA ARG A 3 125.44 -96.66 3.00
C ARG A 3 126.76 -97.30 2.51
N GLU A 4 127.83 -96.51 2.42
CA GLU A 4 129.23 -96.80 2.81
C GLU A 4 129.96 -98.18 2.62
N ARG A 5 131.24 -98.07 2.18
CA ARG A 5 132.51 -98.58 2.82
C ARG A 5 133.37 -99.73 2.16
N PRO A 6 134.68 -99.91 2.54
CA PRO A 6 135.87 -99.96 1.64
C PRO A 6 136.95 -101.07 1.93
N TYR A 7 138.19 -100.96 1.38
CA TYR A 7 139.56 -101.19 1.95
C TYR A 7 140.63 -101.96 1.08
N LEU A 8 141.83 -101.33 0.89
CA LEU A 8 143.31 -101.70 0.92
C LEU A 8 143.83 -103.12 0.47
N ARG A 9 145.09 -103.45 0.03
CA ARG A 9 146.51 -102.95 0.15
C ARG A 9 147.53 -103.75 -0.76
N ALA A 10 148.72 -103.16 -1.05
CA ALA A 10 150.15 -103.68 -1.07
C ALA A 10 150.93 -104.32 -2.29
N GLY A 11 152.08 -103.68 -2.68
CA GLY A 11 153.47 -104.17 -3.03
C GLY A 11 153.76 -104.97 -4.34
N GLY A 12 154.87 -104.92 -5.13
CA GLY A 12 156.17 -104.23 -5.21
C GLY A 12 157.30 -105.15 -5.80
N ARG A 13 157.99 -104.82 -6.92
CA ARG A 13 159.37 -105.26 -7.40
C ARG A 13 159.71 -104.79 -8.87
N PRO A 14 160.99 -104.78 -9.33
CA PRO A 14 161.61 -103.68 -10.08
C PRO A 14 161.54 -103.74 -11.63
N HIS A 15 161.78 -102.56 -12.21
CA HIS A 15 161.36 -102.12 -13.54
C HIS A 15 162.43 -102.30 -14.62
N GLY A 16 162.06 -103.01 -15.70
CA GLY A 16 162.74 -102.93 -16.99
C GLY A 16 162.38 -101.65 -17.75
N CYS A 17 163.28 -101.20 -18.62
CA CYS A 17 163.26 -100.00 -19.47
C CYS A 17 161.93 -99.70 -20.22
N TRP A 18 161.00 -100.65 -20.30
CA TRP A 18 159.64 -100.48 -20.82
C TRP A 18 158.71 -99.63 -19.93
N TYR A 19 159.03 -99.44 -18.64
CA TYR A 19 158.19 -98.70 -17.71
C TYR A 19 158.14 -97.19 -18.00
N TYR A 20 159.26 -96.55 -18.36
CA TYR A 20 159.33 -95.10 -18.57
C TYR A 20 158.65 -94.61 -19.87
N LEU A 21 158.60 -95.44 -20.92
CA LEU A 21 157.93 -95.10 -22.18
C LEU A 21 156.41 -94.95 -22.03
N ARG A 22 155.80 -95.72 -21.13
CA ARG A 22 154.37 -95.62 -20.82
C ARG A 22 154.00 -94.31 -20.11
N TYR A 23 154.91 -93.74 -19.32
CA TYR A 23 154.68 -92.44 -18.67
C TYR A 23 154.80 -91.27 -19.64
N PHE A 24 155.73 -91.30 -20.59
CA PHE A 24 155.90 -90.21 -21.55
C PHE A 24 154.65 -90.01 -22.43
N PHE A 25 154.04 -91.11 -22.91
CA PHE A 25 152.81 -91.03 -23.71
C PHE A 25 151.61 -90.50 -22.90
N LEU A 26 151.51 -90.86 -21.61
CA LEU A 26 150.48 -90.34 -20.70
C LEU A 26 150.61 -88.83 -20.47
N PHE A 27 151.83 -88.32 -20.28
CA PHE A 27 152.04 -86.89 -20.04
C PHE A 27 151.78 -86.03 -21.28
N VAL A 28 152.14 -86.51 -22.48
CA VAL A 28 151.85 -85.78 -23.73
C VAL A 28 150.34 -85.70 -23.97
N SER A 29 149.59 -86.79 -23.77
CA SER A 29 148.12 -86.77 -23.90
C SER A 29 147.44 -85.88 -22.85
N LEU A 30 147.98 -85.79 -21.62
CA LEU A 30 147.43 -84.95 -20.55
C LEU A 30 147.59 -83.45 -20.85
N ILE A 31 148.76 -83.03 -21.32
CA ILE A 31 149.01 -81.62 -21.68
C ILE A 31 148.09 -81.21 -22.85
N GLN A 32 147.91 -82.10 -23.83
CA GLN A 32 147.03 -81.85 -24.97
C GLN A 32 145.56 -81.66 -24.54
N PHE A 33 145.09 -82.43 -23.55
CA PHE A 33 143.73 -82.27 -23.01
C PHE A 33 143.54 -80.95 -22.25
N LEU A 34 144.53 -80.54 -21.43
CA LEU A 34 144.50 -79.29 -20.68
C LEU A 34 144.44 -78.04 -21.59
N VAL A 35 145.11 -78.06 -22.74
CA VAL A 35 145.06 -76.95 -23.71
C VAL A 35 143.68 -76.83 -24.35
N ILE A 36 143.06 -77.94 -24.76
CA ILE A 36 141.72 -77.93 -25.35
C ILE A 36 140.70 -77.40 -24.33
N LEU A 37 140.78 -77.84 -23.07
CA LEU A 37 139.88 -77.40 -22.02
C LEU A 37 140.07 -75.91 -21.69
N GLY A 38 141.32 -75.42 -21.73
CA GLY A 38 141.65 -74.01 -21.58
C GLY A 38 141.06 -73.11 -22.68
N LEU A 39 141.13 -73.54 -23.95
CA LEU A 39 140.57 -72.77 -25.07
C LEU A 39 139.04 -72.73 -25.07
N VAL A 40 138.36 -73.83 -24.70
CA VAL A 40 136.90 -73.85 -24.61
C VAL A 40 136.39 -72.96 -23.48
N LEU A 41 137.04 -72.96 -22.30
CA LEU A 41 136.65 -72.09 -21.20
C LEU A 41 136.78 -70.60 -21.57
N PHE A 42 137.84 -70.23 -22.30
CA PHE A 42 138.02 -68.84 -22.74
C PHE A 42 136.96 -68.42 -23.76
N MET A 43 136.52 -69.31 -24.65
CA MET A 43 135.47 -68.99 -25.62
C MET A 43 134.07 -68.91 -25.00
N VAL A 44 133.78 -69.76 -24.01
CA VAL A 44 132.47 -69.77 -23.34
C VAL A 44 132.32 -68.63 -22.34
N TYR A 45 133.39 -68.23 -21.65
CA TYR A 45 133.32 -67.20 -20.59
C TYR A 45 133.97 -65.86 -20.93
N GLY A 46 134.78 -65.76 -21.99
CA GLY A 46 135.50 -64.53 -22.35
C GLY A 46 134.63 -63.44 -22.99
N ASN A 47 133.42 -63.74 -23.48
CA ASN A 47 132.61 -62.82 -24.28
C ASN A 47 131.34 -62.27 -23.60
N VAL A 48 131.21 -62.43 -22.27
CA VAL A 48 129.96 -62.10 -21.55
C VAL A 48 129.84 -60.61 -21.19
N HIS A 49 130.93 -59.85 -21.14
CA HIS A 49 130.90 -58.46 -20.62
C HIS A 49 130.31 -57.41 -21.57
N LEU A 50 130.34 -57.61 -22.90
CA LEU A 50 129.79 -56.64 -23.86
C LEU A 50 128.27 -56.77 -24.05
N GLY A 51 127.69 -57.96 -23.86
CA GLY A 51 126.25 -58.20 -24.01
C GLY A 51 125.44 -57.74 -22.79
N THR A 52 125.97 -57.93 -21.58
CA THR A 52 125.24 -57.59 -20.34
C THR A 52 125.09 -56.09 -20.12
N GLU A 53 126.05 -55.26 -20.55
CA GLU A 53 125.98 -53.81 -20.38
C GLU A 53 124.97 -53.18 -21.38
N ALA A 54 124.92 -53.69 -22.61
CA ALA A 54 123.96 -53.29 -23.62
C ALA A 54 122.51 -53.61 -23.22
N ASP A 55 122.26 -54.80 -22.65
CA ASP A 55 120.92 -55.19 -22.15
C ASP A 55 120.50 -54.41 -20.90
N LEU A 56 121.43 -54.08 -20.00
CA LEU A 56 121.16 -53.22 -18.85
C LEU A 56 120.78 -51.80 -19.30
N GLN A 57 121.47 -51.27 -20.31
CA GLN A 57 121.18 -49.96 -20.86
C GLN A 57 119.85 -49.95 -21.62
N ALA A 58 119.53 -51.01 -22.38
CA ALA A 58 118.27 -51.17 -23.08
C ALA A 58 117.05 -51.36 -22.14
N THR A 59 117.26 -51.97 -20.97
CA THR A 59 116.21 -52.08 -19.94
C THR A 59 116.03 -50.78 -19.17
N LYS A 60 117.11 -50.05 -18.88
CA LYS A 60 117.05 -48.70 -18.30
C LYS A 60 116.27 -47.73 -19.19
N VAL A 61 116.56 -47.69 -20.50
CA VAL A 61 115.83 -46.84 -21.46
C VAL A 61 114.34 -47.22 -21.53
N ARG A 62 114.01 -48.52 -21.50
CA ARG A 62 112.60 -48.97 -21.46
C ARG A 62 111.91 -48.62 -20.14
N ALA A 63 112.60 -48.72 -19.02
CA ALA A 63 112.07 -48.33 -17.72
C ALA A 63 111.83 -46.81 -17.65
N ASP A 64 112.75 -46.00 -18.18
CA ASP A 64 112.61 -44.55 -18.28
C ASP A 64 111.48 -44.14 -19.23
N ASP A 65 111.29 -44.85 -20.36
CA ASP A 65 110.15 -44.63 -21.29
C ASP A 65 108.82 -45.01 -20.62
N LEU A 66 108.74 -46.17 -19.96
CA LEU A 66 107.54 -46.59 -19.22
C LEU A 66 107.24 -45.63 -18.06
N TYR A 67 108.25 -45.17 -17.33
CA TYR A 67 108.07 -44.20 -16.25
C TYR A 67 107.58 -42.85 -16.79
N SER A 68 108.14 -42.39 -17.92
CA SER A 68 107.68 -41.19 -18.61
C SER A 68 106.23 -41.32 -19.09
N ARG A 69 105.83 -42.49 -19.61
CA ARG A 69 104.44 -42.78 -19.99
C ARG A 69 103.50 -42.84 -18.78
N VAL A 70 103.91 -43.45 -17.67
CA VAL A 70 103.13 -43.50 -16.43
C VAL A 70 102.95 -42.10 -15.86
N LEU A 71 103.99 -41.27 -15.86
CA LEU A 71 103.89 -39.86 -15.46
C LEU A 71 102.97 -39.08 -16.40
N GLY A 72 103.10 -39.28 -17.71
CA GLY A 72 102.21 -38.67 -18.72
C GLY A 72 100.74 -39.06 -18.51
N LEU A 73 100.47 -40.35 -18.30
CA LEU A 73 99.13 -40.88 -18.01
C LEU A 73 98.59 -40.40 -16.65
N THR A 74 99.45 -40.25 -15.65
CA THR A 74 99.06 -39.70 -14.35
C THR A 74 98.69 -38.22 -14.47
N ALA A 75 99.43 -37.46 -15.29
CA ALA A 75 99.13 -36.06 -15.58
C ALA A 75 97.82 -35.92 -16.38
N THR A 76 97.57 -36.77 -17.38
CA THR A 76 96.29 -36.77 -18.11
C THR A 76 95.15 -37.19 -17.19
N GLN A 77 95.29 -38.24 -16.39
CA GLN A 77 94.29 -38.64 -15.39
C GLN A 77 93.98 -37.49 -14.41
N GLY A 78 95.00 -36.79 -13.91
CA GLY A 78 94.83 -35.62 -13.04
C GLY A 78 94.08 -34.48 -13.73
N ASN A 79 94.37 -34.21 -15.01
CA ASN A 79 93.67 -33.19 -15.80
C ASN A 79 92.22 -33.58 -16.09
N LEU A 80 91.96 -34.81 -16.52
CA LEU A 80 90.59 -35.31 -16.72
C LEU A 80 89.78 -35.28 -15.41
N THR A 81 90.40 -35.60 -14.28
CA THR A 81 89.74 -35.54 -12.97
C THR A 81 89.39 -34.10 -12.58
N LYS A 82 90.23 -33.13 -12.93
CA LYS A 82 89.92 -31.69 -12.72
C LYS A 82 88.79 -31.24 -13.62
N GLU A 83 88.82 -31.60 -14.90
CA GLU A 83 87.76 -31.25 -15.86
C GLU A 83 86.41 -31.89 -15.48
N LEU A 84 86.43 -33.15 -15.03
CA LEU A 84 85.23 -33.82 -14.51
C LEU A 84 84.69 -33.12 -13.26
N ASN A 85 85.56 -32.69 -12.33
CA ASN A 85 85.12 -31.93 -11.16
C ASN A 85 84.52 -30.57 -11.53
N VAL A 86 85.06 -29.87 -12.53
CA VAL A 86 84.49 -28.61 -13.03
C VAL A 86 83.12 -28.86 -13.67
N THR A 87 82.99 -29.90 -14.50
CA THR A 87 81.72 -30.24 -15.16
C THR A 87 80.65 -30.71 -14.16
N VAL A 88 81.02 -31.48 -13.13
CA VAL A 88 80.10 -31.87 -12.04
C VAL A 88 79.63 -30.64 -11.27
N ARG A 89 80.52 -29.71 -10.90
CA ARG A 89 80.13 -28.47 -10.22
C ARG A 89 79.23 -27.59 -11.09
N ALA A 90 79.51 -27.49 -12.39
CA ALA A 90 78.67 -26.76 -13.32
C ALA A 90 77.28 -27.40 -13.44
N LYS A 91 77.20 -28.73 -13.52
CA LYS A 91 75.93 -29.47 -13.50
C LYS A 91 75.15 -29.21 -12.21
N ASP A 92 75.81 -29.24 -11.04
CA ASP A 92 75.14 -28.99 -9.76
C ASP A 92 74.62 -27.55 -9.65
N ALA A 93 75.39 -26.57 -10.14
CA ALA A 93 74.96 -25.18 -10.23
C ALA A 93 73.75 -25.01 -11.16
N ILE A 94 73.77 -25.65 -12.34
CA ILE A 94 72.63 -25.65 -13.27
C ILE A 94 71.40 -26.31 -12.63
N MET A 95 71.59 -27.43 -11.93
CA MET A 95 70.50 -28.12 -11.23
C MET A 95 69.89 -27.24 -10.13
N GLN A 96 70.72 -26.53 -9.36
CA GLN A 96 70.23 -25.57 -8.36
C GLN A 96 69.47 -24.41 -9.00
N MET A 97 69.95 -23.85 -10.11
CA MET A 97 69.23 -22.81 -10.85
C MET A 97 67.90 -23.31 -11.40
N LEU A 98 67.85 -24.53 -11.94
CA LEU A 98 66.61 -25.14 -12.44
C LEU A 98 65.58 -25.30 -11.32
N LEU A 99 66.01 -25.75 -10.13
CA LEU A 99 65.14 -25.85 -8.96
C LEU A 99 64.66 -24.48 -8.47
N GLY A 100 65.53 -23.46 -8.50
CA GLY A 100 65.16 -22.07 -8.22
C GLY A 100 64.10 -21.55 -9.18
N ALA A 101 64.34 -21.67 -10.48
CA ALA A 101 63.42 -21.25 -11.53
C ALA A 101 62.05 -21.97 -11.43
N ARG A 102 62.04 -23.25 -11.03
CA ARG A 102 60.80 -23.99 -10.80
C ARG A 102 60.00 -23.43 -9.62
N ARG A 103 60.66 -23.11 -8.50
CA ARG A 103 60.01 -22.48 -7.34
C ARG A 103 59.47 -21.10 -7.70
N ASP A 104 60.22 -20.32 -8.48
CA ASP A 104 59.78 -19.00 -8.93
C ASP A 104 58.56 -19.11 -9.86
N LEU A 105 58.56 -20.08 -10.78
CA LEU A 105 57.42 -20.37 -11.64
C LEU A 105 56.17 -20.75 -10.81
N ASP A 106 56.32 -21.61 -9.80
CA ASP A 106 55.23 -22.00 -8.91
C ASP A 106 54.70 -20.81 -8.09
N ARG A 107 55.59 -19.92 -7.64
CA ARG A 107 55.23 -18.68 -6.94
C ARG A 107 54.50 -17.68 -7.86
N ILE A 108 54.95 -17.53 -9.11
CA ILE A 108 54.29 -16.68 -10.09
C ILE A 108 52.91 -17.26 -10.45
N ASN A 109 52.80 -18.57 -10.64
CA ASN A 109 51.53 -19.22 -10.98
C ASN A 109 50.50 -19.08 -9.84
N SER A 110 50.92 -19.28 -8.59
CA SER A 110 50.04 -19.09 -7.43
C SER A 110 49.56 -17.64 -7.29
N SER A 111 50.46 -16.65 -7.43
CA SER A 111 50.08 -15.23 -7.38
C SER A 111 49.20 -14.82 -8.56
N PHE A 112 49.44 -15.35 -9.76
CA PHE A 112 48.59 -15.14 -10.93
C PHE A 112 47.18 -15.70 -10.72
N ARG A 113 47.05 -16.93 -10.20
CA ARG A 113 45.73 -17.53 -9.89
C ARG A 113 44.98 -16.70 -8.85
N GLN A 114 45.66 -16.22 -7.83
CA GLN A 114 45.07 -15.34 -6.84
C GLN A 114 44.59 -14.02 -7.47
N CYS A 115 45.45 -13.32 -8.21
CA CYS A 115 45.11 -12.07 -8.90
C CYS A 115 43.93 -12.27 -9.87
N HIS A 116 43.91 -13.37 -10.62
CA HIS A 116 42.82 -13.71 -11.52
C HIS A 116 41.50 -13.91 -10.76
N SER A 117 41.53 -14.63 -9.63
CA SER A 117 40.34 -14.82 -8.79
C SER A 117 39.84 -13.50 -8.19
N GLU A 118 40.73 -12.64 -7.71
CA GLU A 118 40.38 -11.31 -7.17
C GLU A 118 39.76 -10.43 -8.26
N ARG A 119 40.29 -10.45 -9.49
CA ARG A 119 39.72 -9.74 -10.64
C ARG A 119 38.30 -10.21 -10.96
N LEU A 120 38.07 -11.53 -11.00
CA LEU A 120 36.74 -12.09 -11.26
C LEU A 120 35.74 -11.68 -10.18
N MET A 121 36.14 -11.71 -8.90
CA MET A 121 35.33 -11.23 -7.79
C MET A 121 34.99 -9.74 -7.94
N TYR A 122 35.97 -8.90 -8.29
CA TYR A 122 35.77 -7.46 -8.46
C TYR A 122 34.80 -7.15 -9.61
N VAL A 123 34.93 -7.84 -10.74
CA VAL A 123 33.99 -7.74 -11.86
C VAL A 123 32.58 -8.17 -11.44
N GLY A 124 32.46 -9.24 -10.64
CA GLY A 124 31.19 -9.66 -10.05
C GLY A 124 30.56 -8.58 -9.15
N HIS A 125 31.35 -7.98 -8.26
CA HIS A 125 30.90 -6.90 -7.39
C HIS A 125 30.47 -5.65 -8.17
N LEU A 126 31.22 -5.25 -9.18
CA LEU A 126 30.86 -4.13 -10.06
C LEU A 126 29.52 -4.38 -10.75
N ARG A 127 29.29 -5.60 -11.26
CA ARG A 127 28.03 -5.97 -11.90
C ARG A 127 26.87 -5.93 -10.89
N TYR A 128 27.09 -6.42 -9.68
CA TYR A 128 26.09 -6.39 -8.61
C TYR A 128 25.74 -4.95 -8.18
N MET A 129 26.74 -4.09 -8.00
CA MET A 129 26.51 -2.67 -7.70
C MET A 129 25.74 -1.96 -8.83
N ALA A 130 26.09 -2.22 -10.08
CA ALA A 130 25.36 -1.67 -11.22
C ALA A 130 23.89 -2.11 -11.23
N THR A 131 23.60 -3.38 -10.88
CA THR A 131 22.21 -3.85 -10.74
C THR A 131 21.46 -3.16 -9.61
N ILE A 132 22.08 -2.96 -8.44
CA ILE A 132 21.46 -2.23 -7.32
C ILE A 132 21.12 -0.80 -7.74
N ILE A 133 22.09 -0.07 -8.28
CA ILE A 133 21.89 1.32 -8.72
C ILE A 133 20.74 1.41 -9.72
N SER A 134 20.68 0.50 -10.70
CA SER A 134 19.59 0.48 -11.68
C SER A 134 18.22 0.19 -11.04
N SER A 135 18.16 -0.68 -10.03
CA SER A 135 16.91 -1.00 -9.33
C SER A 135 16.43 0.14 -8.43
N GLU A 136 17.35 0.83 -7.75
CA GLU A 136 17.04 2.02 -6.96
C GLU A 136 16.54 3.16 -7.84
N GLN A 137 17.16 3.35 -9.02
CA GLN A 137 16.72 4.33 -10.01
C GLN A 137 15.27 4.04 -10.46
N GLN A 138 14.96 2.78 -10.79
CA GLN A 138 13.60 2.37 -11.17
C GLN A 138 12.59 2.59 -10.05
N CYS A 139 12.95 2.26 -8.81
CA CYS A 139 12.10 2.50 -7.64
C CYS A 139 11.81 3.99 -7.44
N LEU A 140 12.84 4.84 -7.56
CA LEU A 140 12.71 6.29 -7.45
C LEU A 140 11.77 6.86 -8.53
N ASP A 141 11.89 6.38 -9.77
CA ASP A 141 11.06 6.86 -10.87
C ASP A 141 9.60 6.39 -10.73
N GLN A 142 9.36 5.15 -10.29
CA GLN A 142 8.03 4.69 -9.94
C GLN A 142 7.41 5.51 -8.80
N LEU A 143 8.18 5.82 -7.75
CA LEU A 143 7.71 6.64 -6.64
C LEU A 143 7.34 8.05 -7.10
N LYS A 144 8.15 8.67 -7.97
CA LYS A 144 7.83 9.98 -8.56
C LYS A 144 6.52 9.93 -9.34
N GLU A 145 6.30 8.89 -10.13
CA GLU A 145 5.10 8.74 -10.94
C GLU A 145 3.85 8.52 -10.07
N HIS A 146 3.94 7.67 -9.05
CA HIS A 146 2.88 7.51 -8.05
C HIS A 146 2.58 8.81 -7.30
N ASN A 147 3.61 9.60 -6.97
CA ASN A 147 3.43 10.88 -6.31
C ASN A 147 2.69 11.88 -7.20
N LYS A 148 3.01 11.95 -8.51
CA LYS A 148 2.24 12.76 -9.47
C LYS A 148 0.77 12.35 -9.52
N SER A 149 0.51 11.04 -9.59
CA SER A 149 -0.87 10.51 -9.59
C SER A 149 -1.62 10.87 -8.30
N CYS A 150 -0.98 10.76 -7.13
CA CYS A 150 -1.55 11.15 -5.85
C CYS A 150 -1.87 12.66 -5.79
N ASN A 151 -0.95 13.52 -6.25
CA ASN A 151 -1.18 14.96 -6.30
C ASN A 151 -2.33 15.32 -7.25
N GLY A 152 -2.46 14.62 -8.39
CA GLY A 152 -3.60 14.76 -9.31
C GLY A 152 -4.92 14.42 -8.63
N LEU A 153 -5.00 13.26 -7.97
CA LEU A 153 -6.20 12.84 -7.23
C LEU A 153 -6.56 13.83 -6.11
N MET A 154 -5.56 14.32 -5.37
CA MET A 154 -5.76 15.34 -4.33
C MET A 154 -6.33 16.64 -4.91
N ALA A 155 -5.83 17.08 -6.07
CA ALA A 155 -6.36 18.27 -6.75
C ALA A 155 -7.81 18.07 -7.21
N GLU A 156 -8.15 16.91 -7.77
CA GLU A 156 -9.54 16.58 -8.15
C GLU A 156 -10.48 16.53 -6.95
N LEU A 157 -10.06 15.91 -5.85
CA LEU A 157 -10.84 15.86 -4.61
C LEU A 157 -11.04 17.27 -4.04
N HIS A 158 -10.01 18.11 -4.08
CA HIS A 158 -10.11 19.50 -3.64
C HIS A 158 -11.08 20.30 -4.51
N GLN A 159 -11.04 20.12 -5.83
CA GLN A 159 -11.99 20.75 -6.75
C GLN A 159 -13.44 20.30 -6.46
N LYS A 160 -13.67 19.00 -6.25
CA LYS A 160 -14.99 18.46 -5.90
C LYS A 160 -15.49 19.00 -4.55
N ALA A 161 -14.62 19.09 -3.55
CA ALA A 161 -14.96 19.67 -2.25
C ALA A 161 -15.41 21.14 -2.39
N ASN A 162 -14.65 21.95 -3.13
CA ASN A 162 -14.98 23.36 -3.37
C ASN A 162 -16.31 23.53 -4.13
N LEU A 163 -16.61 22.65 -5.08
CA LEU A 163 -17.90 22.63 -5.79
C LEU A 163 -19.06 22.30 -4.85
N LEU A 164 -18.92 21.25 -4.02
CA LEU A 164 -19.94 20.86 -3.05
C LEU A 164 -20.16 21.95 -1.98
N GLU A 165 -19.11 22.65 -1.56
CA GLU A 165 -19.24 23.80 -0.66
C GLU A 165 -20.04 24.94 -1.30
N LEU A 166 -19.79 25.25 -2.57
CA LEU A 166 -20.57 26.24 -3.33
C LEU A 166 -22.03 25.82 -3.47
N GLU A 167 -22.32 24.56 -3.78
CA GLU A 167 -23.69 24.02 -3.86
C GLU A 167 -24.40 24.08 -2.51
N LEU A 168 -23.71 23.72 -1.42
CA LEU A 168 -24.26 23.81 -0.07
C LEU A 168 -24.60 25.25 0.32
N ILE A 169 -23.77 26.24 -0.05
CA ILE A 169 -24.06 27.65 0.19
C ILE A 169 -25.30 28.10 -0.59
N LYS A 170 -25.43 27.68 -1.86
CA LYS A 170 -26.61 27.99 -2.70
C LYS A 170 -27.89 27.39 -2.10
N GLU A 171 -27.86 26.11 -1.75
CA GLU A 171 -29.01 25.42 -1.13
C GLU A 171 -29.42 26.07 0.20
N LYS A 172 -28.45 26.45 1.05
CA LYS A 172 -28.74 27.18 2.29
C LYS A 172 -29.41 28.53 2.03
N ALA A 173 -28.97 29.27 1.00
CA ALA A 173 -29.58 30.54 0.63
C ALA A 173 -31.01 30.37 0.10
N LEU A 174 -31.26 29.35 -0.72
CA LEU A 174 -32.60 29.02 -1.21
C LEU A 174 -33.54 28.63 -0.06
N CYS A 175 -33.10 27.72 0.82
CA CYS A 175 -33.85 27.30 1.98
C CYS A 175 -34.16 28.48 2.94
N ALA A 176 -33.20 29.40 3.13
CA ALA A 176 -33.43 30.61 3.91
C ALA A 176 -34.51 31.50 3.28
N LYS A 177 -34.47 31.71 1.97
CA LYS A 177 -35.47 32.50 1.23
C LYS A 177 -36.85 31.86 1.28
N GLU A 178 -36.95 30.54 1.13
CA GLU A 178 -38.21 29.81 1.24
C GLU A 178 -38.79 29.88 2.65
N LYS A 179 -37.95 29.76 3.68
CA LYS A 179 -38.34 29.93 5.09
C LYS A 179 -38.90 31.32 5.36
N GLU A 180 -38.25 32.37 4.85
CA GLU A 180 -38.75 33.75 4.97
C GLU A 180 -40.08 33.93 4.22
N GLY A 181 -40.20 33.37 3.02
CA GLY A 181 -41.46 33.36 2.25
C GLY A 181 -42.61 32.70 3.00
N LEU A 182 -42.38 31.51 3.56
CA LEU A 182 -43.37 30.79 4.36
C LEU A 182 -43.74 31.56 5.64
N ALA A 183 -42.77 32.20 6.30
CA ALA A 183 -43.03 33.01 7.49
C ALA A 183 -43.90 34.23 7.17
N LEU A 184 -43.70 34.88 6.02
CA LEU A 184 -44.54 35.98 5.55
C LEU A 184 -45.95 35.49 5.22
N SER A 185 -46.08 34.39 4.46
CA SER A 185 -47.39 33.80 4.13
C SER A 185 -48.17 33.40 5.38
N LYS A 186 -47.49 32.85 6.40
CA LYS A 186 -48.09 32.52 7.69
C LYS A 186 -48.66 33.76 8.39
N ARG A 187 -47.90 34.86 8.47
CA ARG A 187 -48.37 36.11 9.10
C ARG A 187 -49.60 36.67 8.41
N VAL A 188 -49.60 36.70 7.08
CA VAL A 188 -50.77 37.16 6.30
C VAL A 188 -51.99 36.28 6.57
N ALA A 189 -51.82 34.96 6.63
CA ALA A 189 -52.93 34.04 6.95
C ALA A 189 -53.45 34.23 8.39
N GLU A 190 -52.57 34.48 9.37
CA GLU A 190 -52.95 34.76 10.76
C GLU A 190 -53.69 36.10 10.90
N GLU A 191 -53.27 37.14 10.16
CA GLU A 191 -53.95 38.44 10.11
C GLU A 191 -55.36 38.29 9.49
N GLN A 192 -55.48 37.61 8.36
CA GLN A 192 -56.77 37.34 7.70
C GLN A 192 -57.71 36.53 8.62
N LEU A 193 -57.16 35.55 9.36
CA LEU A 193 -57.94 34.80 10.34
C LEU A 193 -58.46 35.71 11.46
N GLY A 194 -57.62 36.60 11.97
CA GLY A 194 -58.00 37.59 12.99
C GLY A 194 -59.11 38.54 12.52
N GLU A 195 -59.04 39.01 11.27
CA GLU A 195 -60.10 39.83 10.67
C GLU A 195 -61.42 39.05 10.49
N CYS A 196 -61.33 37.80 10.04
CA CYS A 196 -62.49 36.93 9.88
C CYS A 196 -63.22 36.69 11.21
N VAL A 197 -62.47 36.49 12.30
CA VAL A 197 -63.03 36.34 13.66
C VAL A 197 -63.77 37.61 14.08
N LYS A 198 -63.17 38.79 13.90
CA LYS A 198 -63.82 40.08 14.24
C LYS A 198 -65.11 40.30 13.46
N LEU A 199 -65.10 40.03 12.14
CA LEU A 199 -66.29 40.14 11.29
C LEU A 199 -67.40 39.18 11.73
N ARG A 200 -67.04 37.97 12.16
CA ARG A 200 -67.99 36.99 12.68
C ARG A 200 -68.64 37.46 13.98
N GLU A 201 -67.87 38.01 14.90
CA GLU A 201 -68.39 38.56 16.17
C GLU A 201 -69.33 39.75 15.92
N GLN A 202 -68.95 40.66 15.02
CA GLN A 202 -69.80 41.79 14.61
C GLN A 202 -71.12 41.30 14.01
N GLN A 203 -71.07 40.33 13.09
CA GLN A 203 -72.26 39.77 12.47
C GLN A 203 -73.17 39.06 13.49
N GLN A 204 -72.61 38.41 14.51
CA GLN A 204 -73.40 37.83 15.60
C GLN A 204 -74.14 38.89 16.41
N LEU A 205 -73.47 40.01 16.75
CA LEU A 205 -74.09 41.12 17.47
C LEU A 205 -75.22 41.76 16.65
N GLU A 206 -74.98 42.01 15.36
CA GLU A 206 -76.01 42.55 14.45
C GLU A 206 -77.22 41.63 14.34
N ARG A 207 -77.01 40.31 14.25
CA ARG A 207 -78.11 39.33 14.25
C ARG A 207 -78.94 39.38 15.53
N GLN A 208 -78.30 39.40 16.69
CA GLN A 208 -79.01 39.50 17.97
C GLN A 208 -79.86 40.78 18.03
N LEU A 209 -79.33 41.90 17.54
CA LEU A 209 -80.03 43.18 17.54
C LEU A 209 -81.20 43.17 16.53
N ALA A 210 -81.03 42.53 15.37
CA ALA A 210 -82.10 42.32 14.40
C ALA A 210 -83.21 41.42 14.96
N GLU A 211 -82.86 40.30 15.62
CA GLU A 211 -83.81 39.39 16.27
C GLU A 211 -84.62 40.10 17.36
N GLN A 212 -83.98 40.92 18.20
CA GLN A 212 -84.67 41.73 19.21
C GLN A 212 -85.65 42.74 18.59
N ARG A 213 -85.28 43.37 17.47
CA ARG A 213 -86.17 44.28 16.73
C ARG A 213 -87.33 43.52 16.10
N LEU A 214 -87.09 42.33 15.54
CA LEU A 214 -88.11 41.49 14.95
C LEU A 214 -89.15 41.07 16.01
N GLN A 215 -88.70 40.61 17.18
CA GLN A 215 -89.59 40.26 18.30
C GLN A 215 -90.45 41.44 18.76
N LYS A 216 -89.91 42.67 18.78
CA LYS A 216 -90.70 43.87 19.08
C LYS A 216 -91.78 44.13 18.03
N VAL A 217 -91.47 43.95 16.75
CA VAL A 217 -92.44 44.10 15.66
C VAL A 217 -93.50 43.01 15.73
N GLU A 218 -93.11 41.75 15.94
CA GLU A 218 -94.04 40.63 16.12
C GLU A 218 -95.00 40.88 17.29
N ALA A 219 -94.49 41.32 18.44
CA ALA A 219 -95.32 41.64 19.60
C ALA A 219 -96.33 42.78 19.36
N LEU A 220 -96.00 43.76 18.50
CA LEU A 220 -96.86 44.91 18.21
C LEU A 220 -97.81 44.68 17.03
N CYS A 221 -97.42 43.89 16.04
CA CYS A 221 -98.18 43.74 14.78
C CYS A 221 -99.03 42.47 14.71
N ILE A 222 -98.67 41.39 15.39
CA ILE A 222 -99.48 40.15 15.43
C ILE A 222 -100.85 40.34 16.11
N PRO A 223 -101.03 41.19 17.15
CA PRO A 223 -102.33 41.39 17.79
C PRO A 223 -103.30 42.28 16.98
N PHE A 224 -102.87 42.84 15.85
CA PHE A 224 -103.68 43.80 15.09
C PHE A 224 -104.79 43.09 14.31
N ASP A 225 -106.00 43.10 14.86
CA ASP A 225 -107.21 42.59 14.23
C ASP A 225 -107.99 43.73 13.57
N LYS A 226 -108.10 43.67 12.24
CA LYS A 226 -108.77 44.66 11.40
C LYS A 226 -110.26 44.77 11.73
N GLU A 227 -110.94 43.64 11.89
CA GLU A 227 -112.39 43.60 12.10
C GLU A 227 -112.73 44.17 13.48
N LYS A 228 -111.91 43.84 14.47
CA LYS A 228 -112.02 44.41 15.82
C LYS A 228 -111.77 45.92 15.83
N PHE A 229 -110.72 46.41 15.15
CA PHE A 229 -110.44 47.84 15.07
C PHE A 229 -111.56 48.62 14.38
N GLU A 230 -112.11 48.11 13.28
CA GLU A 230 -113.24 48.73 12.60
C GLU A 230 -114.47 48.83 13.50
N THR A 231 -114.75 47.76 14.26
CA THR A 231 -115.86 47.70 15.20
C THR A 231 -115.68 48.69 16.37
N ASP A 232 -114.46 48.76 16.92
CA ASP A 232 -114.10 49.67 18.03
C ASP A 232 -114.09 51.14 17.59
N ALA A 233 -113.63 51.46 16.36
CA ALA A 233 -113.66 52.81 15.82
C ALA A 233 -115.11 53.30 15.60
N GLN A 234 -115.99 52.42 15.13
CA GLN A 234 -117.41 52.72 14.97
C GLN A 234 -118.14 52.85 16.33
N SER A 235 -117.78 52.04 17.33
CA SER A 235 -118.36 52.17 18.68
C SER A 235 -117.92 53.48 19.34
N LEU A 236 -116.63 53.82 19.31
CA LEU A 236 -116.10 55.06 19.86
C LEU A 236 -116.64 56.30 19.15
N TRP A 237 -116.87 56.24 17.84
CA TRP A 237 -117.52 57.33 17.10
C TRP A 237 -118.96 57.57 17.59
N ARG A 238 -119.76 56.50 17.72
CA ARG A 238 -121.13 56.58 18.26
C ARG A 238 -121.15 57.11 19.70
N ASP A 239 -120.14 56.78 20.49
CA ASP A 239 -119.99 57.27 21.87
C ASP A 239 -119.36 58.67 21.98
N SER A 240 -118.87 59.23 20.87
CA SER A 240 -118.21 60.53 20.87
C SER A 240 -119.20 61.66 21.16
N ILE A 241 -118.68 62.69 21.84
CA ILE A 241 -119.42 63.93 22.09
C ILE A 241 -119.87 64.58 20.76
N ILE A 242 -119.11 64.38 19.68
CA ILE A 242 -119.39 64.92 18.36
C ILE A 242 -120.65 64.26 17.77
N SER A 243 -120.72 62.92 17.75
CA SER A 243 -121.91 62.20 17.27
C SER A 243 -123.14 62.53 18.12
N ARG A 244 -123.02 62.52 19.44
CA ARG A 244 -124.13 62.83 20.37
C ARG A 244 -124.61 64.28 20.27
N ALA A 245 -123.69 65.23 20.07
CA ALA A 245 -124.04 66.63 19.86
C ALA A 245 -124.78 66.81 18.52
N LEU A 246 -124.28 66.21 17.44
CA LEU A 246 -124.91 66.25 16.11
C LEU A 246 -126.31 65.62 16.10
N ASP A 247 -126.54 64.55 16.87
CA ASP A 247 -127.89 63.95 17.04
C ASP A 247 -128.86 64.85 17.82
N ASN A 248 -128.38 65.55 18.85
CA ASN A 248 -129.21 66.50 19.62
C ASN A 248 -129.64 67.74 18.82
N PHE A 249 -128.81 68.22 17.88
CA PHE A 249 -129.17 69.35 17.02
C PHE A 249 -130.24 69.02 15.96
N ASN A 250 -130.53 67.73 15.72
CA ASN A 250 -131.46 67.26 14.69
C ASN A 250 -132.95 67.50 15.04
N TYR A 251 -133.28 67.82 16.30
CA TYR A 251 -134.66 68.02 16.76
C TYR A 251 -135.20 69.46 16.63
N ASN A 252 -134.39 70.42 16.16
CA ASN A 252 -134.84 71.81 15.96
C ASN A 252 -135.08 72.12 14.47
N PHE A 253 -136.34 71.98 14.04
CA PHE A 253 -136.78 72.04 12.64
C PHE A 253 -136.84 73.47 12.02
N TYR A 254 -136.42 74.52 12.74
CA TYR A 254 -136.60 75.93 12.33
C TYR A 254 -135.32 76.78 12.44
N ASN A 255 -134.16 76.30 11.94
CA ASN A 255 -132.92 77.11 11.93
C ASN A 255 -132.27 77.21 10.53
N PRO A 256 -131.85 78.41 10.05
CA PRO A 256 -131.31 78.61 8.69
C PRO A 256 -129.96 77.91 8.42
N LEU A 257 -129.29 77.46 9.47
CA LEU A 257 -128.01 76.73 9.43
C LEU A 257 -128.15 75.25 9.06
N GLY A 258 -129.37 74.74 8.85
CA GLY A 258 -129.64 73.31 8.66
C GLY A 258 -128.97 72.67 7.44
N LEU A 259 -128.72 73.42 6.36
CA LEU A 259 -128.02 72.93 5.16
C LEU A 259 -126.52 72.74 5.40
N ASP A 260 -125.86 73.70 6.06
CA ASP A 260 -124.44 73.59 6.44
C ASP A 260 -124.24 72.56 7.55
N LEU A 261 -125.17 72.47 8.50
CA LEU A 261 -125.13 71.47 9.58
C LEU A 261 -125.33 70.04 9.05
N ALA A 262 -126.22 69.85 8.07
CA ALA A 262 -126.39 68.55 7.39
C ALA A 262 -125.17 68.18 6.54
N SER A 263 -124.48 69.16 5.95
CA SER A 263 -123.21 68.96 5.25
C SER A 263 -122.10 68.53 6.22
N ILE A 264 -121.93 69.26 7.33
CA ILE A 264 -120.98 68.95 8.41
C ILE A 264 -121.26 67.56 8.99
N ARG A 265 -122.53 67.23 9.25
CA ARG A 265 -122.94 65.90 9.73
C ARG A 265 -122.53 64.79 8.75
N ARG A 266 -122.81 64.94 7.45
CA ARG A 266 -122.38 63.96 6.44
C ARG A 266 -120.86 63.80 6.39
N THR A 267 -120.11 64.89 6.55
CA THR A 267 -118.63 64.82 6.59
C THR A 267 -118.14 64.15 7.88
N CYS A 268 -118.78 64.40 9.02
CA CYS A 268 -118.49 63.76 10.30
C CYS A 268 -118.86 62.27 10.31
N ASP A 269 -120.02 61.89 9.77
CA ASP A 269 -120.47 60.49 9.69
C ASP A 269 -119.59 59.65 8.74
N GLN A 270 -118.92 60.31 7.78
CA GLN A 270 -117.92 59.68 6.91
C GLN A 270 -116.55 59.53 7.58
N LEU A 271 -116.28 60.20 8.70
CA LEU A 271 -114.98 60.21 9.36
C LEU A 271 -114.50 58.81 9.77
N PRO A 272 -115.34 57.93 10.37
CA PRO A 272 -114.95 56.55 10.66
C PRO A 272 -114.56 55.79 9.40
N ALA A 273 -115.34 55.92 8.31
CA ALA A 273 -115.05 55.27 7.04
C ALA A 273 -113.74 55.80 6.40
N ILE A 274 -113.46 57.10 6.52
CA ILE A 274 -112.21 57.72 6.09
C ILE A 274 -111.03 57.20 6.92
N MET A 275 -111.18 57.09 8.25
CA MET A 275 -110.15 56.54 9.14
C MET A 275 -109.86 55.07 8.81
N THR A 276 -110.90 54.26 8.58
CA THR A 276 -110.75 52.86 8.16
C THR A 276 -110.03 52.76 6.82
N SER A 277 -110.43 53.54 5.82
CA SER A 277 -109.77 53.62 4.50
C SER A 277 -108.27 53.98 4.62
N LYS A 278 -107.91 54.92 5.49
CA LYS A 278 -106.51 55.29 5.72
C LYS A 278 -105.72 54.20 6.45
N VAL A 279 -106.33 53.50 7.40
CA VAL A 279 -105.73 52.32 8.04
C VAL A 279 -105.55 51.18 7.04
N GLU A 280 -106.49 50.97 6.12
CA GLU A 280 -106.36 49.98 5.04
C GLU A 280 -105.26 50.35 4.02
N GLU A 281 -105.10 51.63 3.70
CA GLU A 281 -104.03 52.13 2.83
C GLU A 281 -102.65 51.90 3.48
N LEU A 282 -102.52 52.22 4.77
CA LEU A 282 -101.33 51.91 5.57
C LEU A 282 -101.08 50.40 5.66
N ALA A 283 -102.11 49.59 5.89
CA ALA A 283 -102.00 48.13 5.95
C ALA A 283 -101.59 47.51 4.60
N ARG A 284 -102.10 48.03 3.48
CA ARG A 284 -101.66 47.62 2.13
C ARG A 284 -100.20 47.97 1.89
N SER A 285 -99.78 49.19 2.24
CA SER A 285 -98.37 49.61 2.16
C SER A 285 -97.46 48.72 3.01
N LEU A 286 -97.88 48.42 4.26
CA LEU A 286 -97.17 47.53 5.16
C LEU A 286 -97.06 46.10 4.60
N ARG A 287 -98.14 45.53 4.06
CA ARG A 287 -98.14 44.20 3.42
C ARG A 287 -97.23 44.13 2.21
N LEU A 288 -97.17 45.19 1.39
CA LEU A 288 -96.21 45.27 0.28
C LEU A 288 -94.76 45.33 0.80
N GLY A 289 -94.51 46.07 1.88
CA GLY A 289 -93.23 46.08 2.59
C GLY A 289 -92.83 44.69 3.11
N ILE A 290 -93.73 44.01 3.82
CA ILE A 290 -93.53 42.63 4.32
C ILE A 290 -93.26 41.67 3.15
N GLY A 291 -94.03 41.77 2.07
CA GLY A 291 -93.85 40.93 0.89
C GLY A 291 -92.50 41.13 0.20
N ARG A 292 -91.96 42.36 0.18
CA ARG A 292 -90.61 42.65 -0.33
C ARG A 292 -89.54 42.03 0.57
N VAL A 293 -89.63 42.26 1.88
CA VAL A 293 -88.69 41.72 2.87
C VAL A 293 -88.71 40.19 2.87
N ALA A 294 -89.88 39.55 2.73
CA ALA A 294 -89.99 38.09 2.66
C ALA A 294 -89.25 37.52 1.44
N ARG A 295 -89.37 38.15 0.26
CA ARG A 295 -88.63 37.73 -0.94
C ARG A 295 -87.13 37.91 -0.79
N GLU A 296 -86.71 39.07 -0.27
CA GLU A 296 -85.29 39.34 0.02
C GLU A 296 -84.74 38.31 1.03
N ASN A 297 -85.52 37.95 2.04
CA ASN A 297 -85.14 36.94 3.04
C ASN A 297 -85.01 35.54 2.40
N THR A 298 -85.93 35.15 1.52
CA THR A 298 -85.80 33.86 0.80
C THR A 298 -84.55 33.80 -0.09
N GLU A 299 -84.21 34.91 -0.77
CA GLU A 299 -83.00 34.98 -1.60
C GLU A 299 -81.73 34.97 -0.73
N LEU A 300 -81.72 35.69 0.40
CA LEU A 300 -80.63 35.66 1.37
C LEU A 300 -80.45 34.27 1.99
N GLN A 301 -81.54 33.54 2.25
CA GLN A 301 -81.47 32.16 2.73
C GLN A 301 -80.86 31.22 1.69
N ARG A 302 -81.21 31.39 0.41
CA ARG A 302 -80.59 30.66 -0.70
C ARG A 302 -79.09 30.92 -0.77
N GLN A 303 -78.68 32.19 -0.77
CA GLN A 303 -77.26 32.59 -0.79
C GLN A 303 -76.50 32.07 0.44
N LYS A 304 -77.12 32.12 1.62
CA LYS A 304 -76.55 31.56 2.85
C LYS A 304 -76.30 30.06 2.72
N ALA A 305 -77.27 29.29 2.20
CA ALA A 305 -77.12 27.86 2.00
C ALA A 305 -75.98 27.52 1.03
N GLU A 306 -75.84 28.28 -0.06
CA GLU A 306 -74.76 28.13 -1.03
C GLU A 306 -73.38 28.39 -0.39
N VAL A 307 -73.25 29.47 0.38
CA VAL A 307 -72.01 29.81 1.08
C VAL A 307 -71.68 28.78 2.18
N GLU A 308 -72.67 28.29 2.93
CA GLU A 308 -72.47 27.25 3.95
C GLU A 308 -72.02 25.92 3.32
N GLN A 309 -72.56 25.57 2.14
CA GLN A 309 -72.12 24.38 1.43
C GLN A 309 -70.69 24.53 0.89
N ALA A 310 -70.35 25.70 0.35
CA ALA A 310 -68.98 26.02 -0.07
C ALA A 310 -68.00 26.00 1.12
N LEU A 311 -68.38 26.52 2.29
CA LEU A 311 -67.58 26.47 3.51
C LEU A 311 -67.33 25.03 3.96
N LYS A 312 -68.36 24.17 3.96
CA LYS A 312 -68.21 22.75 4.30
C LYS A 312 -67.24 22.04 3.35
N ALA A 313 -67.33 22.33 2.04
CA ALA A 313 -66.41 21.79 1.06
C ALA A 313 -64.97 22.28 1.30
N ALA A 314 -64.79 23.57 1.62
CA ALA A 314 -63.49 24.15 1.93
C ALA A 314 -62.87 23.56 3.21
N LEU A 315 -63.67 23.35 4.26
CA LEU A 315 -63.20 22.69 5.50
C LEU A 315 -62.78 21.24 5.24
N ALA A 316 -63.58 20.46 4.50
CA ALA A 316 -63.24 19.09 4.14
C ALA A 316 -61.97 19.02 3.26
N ALA A 317 -61.79 19.96 2.34
CA ALA A 317 -60.57 20.08 1.54
C ALA A 317 -59.37 20.46 2.42
N GLY A 318 -59.56 21.39 3.36
CA GLY A 318 -58.54 21.80 4.34
C GLY A 318 -58.09 20.65 5.25
N GLU A 319 -59.01 19.84 5.76
CA GLU A 319 -58.67 18.65 6.57
C GLU A 319 -57.89 17.61 5.76
N ARG A 320 -58.27 17.38 4.49
CA ARG A 320 -57.53 16.46 3.60
C ARG A 320 -56.13 16.98 3.32
N ALA A 321 -56.02 18.26 2.94
CA ALA A 321 -54.73 18.91 2.72
C ALA A 321 -53.86 18.91 3.99
N GLY A 322 -54.46 19.12 5.16
CA GLY A 322 -53.79 19.03 6.46
C GLY A 322 -53.24 17.64 6.74
N LYS A 323 -54.05 16.59 6.56
CA LYS A 323 -53.60 15.18 6.70
C LYS A 323 -52.50 14.83 5.71
N GLU A 324 -52.59 15.30 4.47
CA GLU A 324 -51.56 15.10 3.46
C GLU A 324 -50.26 15.83 3.81
N ALA A 325 -50.33 17.09 4.26
CA ALA A 325 -49.17 17.86 4.70
C ALA A 325 -48.50 17.21 5.92
N GLN A 326 -49.28 16.79 6.91
CA GLN A 326 -48.78 16.09 8.10
C GLN A 326 -48.14 14.75 7.74
N GLY A 327 -48.73 14.02 6.77
CA GLY A 327 -48.15 12.79 6.23
C GLY A 327 -46.84 13.03 5.47
N ARG A 328 -46.72 14.12 4.71
CA ARG A 328 -45.49 14.51 4.02
C ARG A 328 -44.41 14.93 5.02
N GLU A 329 -44.77 15.71 6.03
CA GLU A 329 -43.84 16.14 7.08
C GLU A 329 -43.31 14.95 7.89
N ALA A 330 -44.18 14.01 8.28
CA ALA A 330 -43.76 12.78 8.96
C ALA A 330 -42.82 11.93 8.08
N LYS A 331 -43.07 11.84 6.77
CA LYS A 331 -42.17 11.17 5.82
C LYS A 331 -40.81 11.86 5.74
N LEU A 332 -40.78 13.18 5.58
CA LEU A 332 -39.54 13.96 5.54
C LEU A 332 -38.75 13.84 6.83
N GLN A 333 -39.41 13.86 7.99
CA GLN A 333 -38.77 13.65 9.29
C GLN A 333 -38.18 12.24 9.41
N ALA A 334 -38.91 11.21 8.96
CA ALA A 334 -38.41 9.83 8.96
C ALA A 334 -37.21 9.65 8.01
N GLU A 335 -37.25 10.26 6.82
CA GLU A 335 -36.14 10.24 5.86
C GLU A 335 -34.91 10.98 6.39
N SER A 336 -35.10 12.15 7.00
CA SER A 336 -34.03 12.92 7.64
C SER A 336 -33.37 12.13 8.79
N ALA A 337 -34.18 11.50 9.66
CA ALA A 337 -33.67 10.64 10.73
C ALA A 337 -32.89 9.45 10.18
N ARG A 338 -33.39 8.82 9.11
CA ARG A 338 -32.72 7.72 8.42
C ARG A 338 -31.39 8.15 7.80
N GLN A 339 -31.34 9.30 7.13
CA GLN A 339 -30.10 9.85 6.57
C GLN A 339 -29.09 10.18 7.66
N ALA A 340 -29.53 10.78 8.78
CA ALA A 340 -28.66 11.06 9.92
C ALA A 340 -28.07 9.78 10.51
N GLN A 341 -28.86 8.71 10.60
CA GLN A 341 -28.40 7.42 11.08
C GLN A 341 -27.37 6.79 10.13
N LEU A 342 -27.64 6.78 8.82
CA LEU A 342 -26.69 6.29 7.80
C LEU A 342 -25.36 7.06 7.85
N ALA A 343 -25.41 8.39 7.96
CA ALA A 343 -24.20 9.21 8.07
C ALA A 343 -23.40 8.90 9.35
N LEU A 344 -24.06 8.59 10.47
CA LEU A 344 -23.39 8.18 11.70
C LEU A 344 -22.75 6.79 11.58
N GLU A 345 -23.42 5.85 10.91
CA GLU A 345 -22.92 4.51 10.62
C GLU A 345 -21.69 4.57 9.70
N GLU A 346 -21.76 5.31 8.58
CA GLU A 346 -20.62 5.53 7.68
C GLU A 346 -19.44 6.19 8.41
N LYS A 347 -19.70 7.21 9.22
CA LYS A 347 -18.66 7.85 10.05
C LYS A 347 -18.02 6.88 11.03
N ALA A 348 -18.79 5.94 11.58
CA ALA A 348 -18.26 4.90 12.47
C ALA A 348 -17.41 3.89 11.71
N VAL A 349 -17.80 3.48 10.50
CA VAL A 349 -17.03 2.60 9.62
C VAL A 349 -15.71 3.26 9.21
N LEU A 350 -15.76 4.50 8.71
CA LEU A 350 -14.56 5.24 8.30
C LEU A 350 -13.58 5.46 9.46
N ARG A 351 -14.09 5.68 10.68
CA ARG A 351 -13.23 5.74 11.88
C ARG A 351 -12.54 4.41 12.17
N LYS A 352 -13.26 3.29 12.06
CA LYS A 352 -12.67 1.95 12.24
C LYS A 352 -11.60 1.67 11.18
N GLU A 353 -11.87 1.99 9.92
CA GLU A 353 -10.92 1.83 8.82
C GLU A 353 -9.67 2.69 9.00
N ARG A 354 -9.84 3.96 9.36
CA ARG A 354 -8.73 4.85 9.72
C ARG A 354 -7.90 4.25 10.85
N ASP A 355 -8.53 3.75 11.90
CA ASP A 355 -7.83 3.17 13.06
C ASP A 355 -7.10 1.87 12.69
N SER A 356 -7.67 1.05 11.81
CA SER A 356 -6.97 -0.13 11.29
C SER A 356 -5.77 0.23 10.42
N LEU A 357 -5.92 1.21 9.52
CA LEU A 357 -4.83 1.69 8.66
C LEU A 357 -3.72 2.34 9.48
N ALA A 358 -4.07 3.10 10.53
CA ALA A 358 -3.09 3.67 11.45
C ALA A 358 -2.29 2.59 12.18
N LYS A 359 -2.95 1.51 12.63
CA LYS A 359 -2.27 0.35 13.25
C LYS A 359 -1.36 -0.37 12.27
N GLU A 360 -1.83 -0.59 11.03
CA GLU A 360 -1.01 -1.22 9.99
C GLU A 360 0.22 -0.36 9.67
N LEU A 361 0.05 0.96 9.55
CA LEU A 361 1.17 1.89 9.35
C LEU A 361 2.17 1.86 10.51
N GLU A 362 1.70 1.85 11.76
CA GLU A 362 2.60 1.70 12.91
C GLU A 362 3.36 0.38 12.89
N GLN A 363 2.69 -0.72 12.52
CA GLN A 363 3.35 -2.03 12.40
C GLN A 363 4.42 -2.02 11.32
N ARG A 364 4.09 -1.53 10.11
CA ARG A 364 5.04 -1.41 9.00
C ARG A 364 6.22 -0.51 9.35
N ARG A 365 5.97 0.56 10.11
CA ARG A 365 7.03 1.44 10.61
C ARG A 365 7.97 0.70 11.57
N ARG A 366 7.44 -0.09 12.50
CA ARG A 366 8.25 -0.92 13.41
C ARG A 366 9.05 -1.97 12.65
N GLU A 367 8.45 -2.62 11.66
CA GLU A 367 9.14 -3.56 10.76
C GLU A 367 10.30 -2.88 10.01
N ALA A 368 10.06 -1.69 9.45
CA ALA A 368 11.10 -0.90 8.79
C ALA A 368 12.23 -0.49 9.74
N GLU A 369 11.89 -0.09 10.97
CA GLU A 369 12.88 0.23 12.01
C GLU A 369 13.71 -1.01 12.41
N GLN A 370 13.09 -2.19 12.53
CA GLN A 370 13.79 -3.45 12.80
C GLN A 370 14.74 -3.83 11.66
N LEU A 371 14.26 -3.75 10.41
CA LEU A 371 15.08 -4.00 9.22
C LEU A 371 16.27 -3.04 9.14
N LYS A 372 16.06 -1.76 9.49
CA LYS A 372 17.14 -0.77 9.57
C LYS A 372 18.20 -1.14 10.62
N VAL A 373 17.78 -1.57 11.82
CA VAL A 373 18.71 -2.05 12.85
C VAL A 373 19.47 -3.30 12.39
N GLN A 374 18.79 -4.26 11.74
CA GLN A 374 19.45 -5.44 11.17
C GLN A 374 20.48 -5.07 10.10
N LEU A 375 20.14 -4.12 9.22
CA LEU A 375 21.09 -3.59 8.23
C LEU A 375 22.30 -2.95 8.91
N ASP A 376 22.11 -2.11 9.93
CA ASP A 376 23.22 -1.50 10.67
C ASP A 376 24.13 -2.53 11.36
N VAL A 377 23.55 -3.58 11.95
CA VAL A 377 24.31 -4.68 12.55
C VAL A 377 25.10 -5.45 11.48
N SER A 378 24.47 -5.77 10.35
CA SER A 378 25.11 -6.48 9.24
C SER A 378 26.24 -5.65 8.61
N ASN A 379 26.05 -4.33 8.48
CA ASN A 379 27.08 -3.39 8.02
C ASN A 379 28.26 -3.34 8.99
N LYS A 380 28.01 -3.22 10.30
CA LYS A 380 29.07 -3.27 11.33
C LYS A 380 29.81 -4.60 11.34
N ALA A 381 29.12 -5.71 11.11
CA ALA A 381 29.73 -7.03 11.00
C ALA A 381 30.61 -7.13 9.74
N LEU A 382 30.13 -6.62 8.59
CA LEU A 382 30.92 -6.52 7.37
C LEU A 382 32.16 -5.64 7.55
N ASP A 383 32.03 -4.47 8.18
CA ASP A 383 33.16 -3.57 8.49
C ASP A 383 34.20 -4.25 9.38
N THR A 384 33.75 -5.02 10.38
CA THR A 384 34.65 -5.77 11.26
C THR A 384 35.39 -6.87 10.48
N CYS A 385 34.68 -7.57 9.58
CA CYS A 385 35.28 -8.59 8.71
C CYS A 385 36.28 -7.98 7.72
N ILE A 386 35.97 -6.81 7.15
CA ILE A 386 36.89 -6.04 6.29
C ILE A 386 38.13 -5.65 7.09
N LYS A 387 37.99 -5.08 8.30
CA LYS A 387 39.12 -4.72 9.17
C LYS A 387 39.97 -5.93 9.56
N ALA A 388 39.36 -7.07 9.88
CA ALA A 388 40.08 -8.31 10.19
C ALA A 388 40.85 -8.86 8.97
N LYS A 389 40.28 -8.75 7.76
CA LYS A 389 40.95 -9.14 6.52
C LYS A 389 42.13 -8.21 6.17
N VAL A 390 42.02 -6.92 6.48
CA VAL A 390 43.11 -5.95 6.32
C VAL A 390 44.22 -6.17 7.35
N ALA A 391 43.86 -6.48 8.61
CA ALA A 391 44.82 -6.82 9.66
C ALA A 391 45.53 -8.16 9.39
N GLY A 392 44.84 -9.16 8.83
CA GLY A 392 45.43 -10.44 8.41
C GLY A 392 46.40 -10.37 7.22
N ARG A 393 46.53 -9.21 6.56
CA ARG A 393 47.55 -8.96 5.51
C ARG A 393 48.83 -8.32 6.05
N ALA A 394 48.89 -7.93 7.32
CA ALA A 394 50.07 -7.33 7.94
C ALA A 394 50.59 -8.20 9.09
N GLY A 395 51.36 -9.25 8.74
CA GLY A 395 52.13 -10.02 9.72
C GLY A 395 52.20 -11.52 9.43
N CYS A 396 53.04 -11.93 8.48
CA CYS A 396 53.56 -13.30 8.42
C CYS A 396 55.05 -13.26 8.75
N GLY A 397 55.38 -13.46 10.03
CA GLY A 397 56.64 -14.10 10.44
C GLY A 397 56.32 -15.56 10.80
N PRO A 398 57.21 -16.52 10.52
CA PRO A 398 56.92 -17.93 10.74
C PRO A 398 57.17 -18.30 12.20
N ASP A 399 56.28 -19.08 12.80
CA ASP A 399 56.70 -20.20 13.66
C ASP A 399 55.57 -21.22 13.88
N PRO A 400 55.90 -22.48 14.24
CA PRO A 400 55.05 -23.64 14.01
C PRO A 400 54.29 -24.13 15.25
N GLY A 401 53.14 -24.74 15.00
CA GLY A 401 52.69 -25.96 15.71
C GLY A 401 51.86 -25.79 16.99
N LEU A 402 50.95 -26.76 17.16
CA LEU A 402 50.03 -27.02 18.28
C LEU A 402 48.76 -26.15 18.27
N GLY A 403 47.52 -26.64 18.34
CA GLY A 403 46.99 -27.98 18.54
C GLY A 403 45.54 -27.84 19.03
N LEU A 404 44.68 -28.77 18.59
CA LEU A 404 43.49 -29.32 19.29
C LEU A 404 42.25 -28.45 19.57
N GLY A 405 41.10 -29.07 19.25
CA GLY A 405 39.76 -28.80 19.79
C GLY A 405 38.97 -27.78 18.97
N GLY A 406 37.79 -28.04 18.41
CA GLY A 406 36.77 -29.06 18.66
C GLY A 406 35.41 -28.38 18.42
N GLY A 407 34.45 -29.11 17.87
CA GLY A 407 33.03 -28.77 18.05
C GLY A 407 32.27 -28.19 16.85
N ALA A 408 31.26 -28.95 16.45
CA ALA A 408 29.97 -28.51 15.92
C ALA A 408 29.90 -27.92 14.50
N ARG A 409 29.92 -28.82 13.49
CA ARG A 409 29.16 -28.60 12.25
C ARG A 409 27.67 -28.86 12.52
N GLY A 410 26.93 -27.79 12.80
CA GLY A 410 25.48 -27.79 12.70
C GLY A 410 25.06 -27.90 11.23
N ARG A 411 24.25 -28.93 10.93
CA ARG A 411 23.53 -29.07 9.65
C ARG A 411 22.50 -27.96 9.56
N PHE A 412 22.51 -27.17 8.49
CA PHE A 412 21.29 -26.54 7.98
C PHE A 412 20.93 -27.23 6.68
N SER A 413 19.84 -28.01 6.74
CA SER A 413 19.15 -28.57 5.59
C SER A 413 17.83 -27.83 5.43
N ALA A 414 17.55 -27.43 4.19
CA ALA A 414 16.27 -27.22 3.52
C ALA A 414 15.13 -26.45 4.24
N ALA A 415 14.64 -25.39 3.58
CA ALA A 415 13.26 -25.34 3.04
C ALA A 415 12.97 -23.96 2.44
N ILE A 416 13.10 -23.81 1.11
CA ILE A 416 12.34 -22.79 0.38
C ILE A 416 11.10 -23.50 -0.14
N GLN A 417 10.02 -23.37 0.63
CA GLN A 417 8.70 -23.86 0.27
C GLN A 417 8.03 -22.77 -0.58
N SER A 418 7.86 -23.06 -1.86
CA SER A 418 6.98 -22.38 -2.78
C SER A 418 5.56 -22.39 -2.22
N ARG A 419 5.01 -21.22 -1.88
CA ARG A 419 3.57 -21.03 -1.72
C ARG A 419 3.03 -20.37 -2.98
N GLY A 420 2.52 -21.21 -3.87
CA GLY A 420 1.55 -20.81 -4.87
C GLY A 420 0.24 -20.44 -4.17
N LEU A 421 -0.37 -19.34 -4.60
CA LEU A 421 -1.74 -18.98 -4.28
C LEU A 421 -2.62 -19.38 -5.46
N ALA A 422 -3.38 -20.46 -5.28
CA ALA A 422 -4.53 -20.81 -6.08
C ALA A 422 -5.66 -21.28 -5.14
N GLY A 423 -6.90 -20.87 -5.46
CA GLY A 423 -8.15 -21.22 -4.77
C GLY A 423 -8.95 -19.96 -4.45
N VAL A 424 -9.88 -19.45 -5.27
CA VAL A 424 -11.09 -20.02 -5.91
C VAL A 424 -12.17 -20.43 -4.90
N HIS A 425 -13.23 -19.60 -4.83
CA HIS A 425 -14.69 -19.90 -4.81
C HIS A 425 -15.41 -18.66 -4.23
N GLY A 426 -16.55 -18.15 -4.71
CA GLY A 426 -17.58 -18.67 -5.61
C GLY A 426 -18.95 -18.39 -4.97
N GLY A 427 -19.88 -17.73 -5.69
CA GLY A 427 -21.30 -17.57 -5.33
C GLY A 427 -21.81 -16.13 -5.56
N ALA A 428 -22.52 -15.76 -6.64
CA ALA A 428 -23.84 -16.17 -7.17
C ALA A 428 -25.00 -15.24 -6.73
N HIS A 429 -25.97 -15.08 -7.64
CA HIS A 429 -27.17 -14.22 -7.67
C HIS A 429 -26.96 -12.76 -8.13
N GLY A 430 -27.72 -12.20 -9.08
CA GLY A 430 -28.89 -12.69 -9.78
C GLY A 430 -29.40 -11.63 -10.78
N ALA A 431 -30.06 -12.10 -11.83
CA ALA A 431 -30.64 -11.30 -12.91
C ALA A 431 -31.96 -10.60 -12.52
N ARG A 432 -32.21 -9.41 -13.08
CA ARG A 432 -33.52 -8.81 -13.46
C ARG A 432 -33.22 -7.53 -14.24
N SER A 433 -33.44 -7.42 -15.55
CA SER A 433 -34.70 -7.35 -16.33
C SER A 433 -35.61 -6.16 -15.97
N GLY A 434 -35.90 -5.34 -17.00
CA GLY A 434 -36.91 -4.27 -17.03
C GLY A 434 -36.25 -2.98 -17.58
N ARG A 435 -36.31 -2.62 -18.87
CA ARG A 435 -37.43 -2.44 -19.82
C ARG A 435 -38.44 -1.38 -19.38
N SER A 436 -38.62 -0.43 -20.30
CA SER A 436 -39.75 0.47 -20.56
C SER A 436 -39.94 1.72 -19.69
N GLY A 437 -40.10 2.85 -20.38
CA GLY A 437 -40.49 4.16 -19.87
C GLY A 437 -39.91 5.27 -20.72
#